data_AF-A0A3P1WV87-F1
#
_entry.id   AF-A0A3P1WV87-F1
#
_cell.length_a   1.000
_cell.length_b   1.000
_cell.length_c   1.000
_cell.angle_alpha   90.00
_cell.angle_beta   90.00
_cell.angle_gamma   90.00
#
_symmetry.space_group_name_H-M   'P 1'
#
loop_
_entity.id
_entity.type
_entity.pdbx_description
1 polymer ?
#
loop_
_entity_poly.entity_id
_entity_poly.type
_entity_poly.pdbx_seq_one_letter_code
_entity_poly.pdbx_strand_id
1 'polypeptide(L)'
;MGKGNHETTPPMVTPQRRETVAQLVVPARSRRLRSPWWGWGPLAGSVVALIPALPISLLLSLVALLAVLLTDDSAPHRRLTLRLVVGWIALQAIVMLVGGALWSSFHLTLPKPLRYDQRHRHPESKETSSAKKTTYLLILILTTASILWAGSPTSHGYTTTGCRWGTKSPTISTRNVHGTYNSALYSARSNINARTPVTLNTTYEGALWWAWDGSYGSSGWEGISSWSCRSGKVTGANSRVNETYLAGAPSGQIKVVWLHELSHVFGLGHVNSKKRVMYTSASEAYRNGVRSLTSDEIAGYRNLY
;
A
#
# COMPACT_ATOMS: atom_id res chain seq x y z
N MET A 1 42.94 -65.33 27.26
CA MET A 1 42.43 -65.28 28.64
C MET A 1 41.27 -64.29 28.66
N GLY A 2 40.03 -64.77 28.53
CA GLY A 2 39.04 -64.77 29.63
C GLY A 2 37.99 -63.66 29.37
N LYS A 3 36.93 -63.96 28.62
CA LYS A 3 35.57 -64.35 29.08
C LYS A 3 34.75 -63.17 29.64
N GLY A 4 33.60 -62.91 28.99
CA GLY A 4 32.56 -62.01 29.51
C GLY A 4 31.42 -61.81 28.50
N ASN A 5 30.55 -62.81 28.38
CA ASN A 5 29.35 -62.82 27.54
C ASN A 5 28.19 -62.07 28.24
N HIS A 6 27.39 -61.31 27.49
CA HIS A 6 25.94 -61.12 27.72
C HIS A 6 25.33 -60.69 26.37
N GLU A 7 24.81 -61.62 25.58
CA GLU A 7 23.45 -62.19 25.63
C GLU A 7 22.43 -61.29 24.90
N THR A 8 22.27 -61.67 23.63
CA THR A 8 21.27 -61.27 22.64
C THR A 8 19.89 -61.81 23.00
N THR A 9 18.87 -60.96 22.93
CA THR A 9 17.46 -61.39 22.88
C THR A 9 16.75 -60.73 21.69
N PRO A 10 16.32 -61.49 20.67
CA PRO A 10 15.43 -61.03 19.59
C PRO A 10 13.94 -61.11 20.01
N PRO A 11 13.00 -60.55 19.20
CA PRO A 11 11.79 -59.91 19.69
C PRO A 11 10.65 -60.88 20.01
N MET A 12 9.84 -60.50 20.99
CA MET A 12 8.62 -61.21 21.37
C MET A 12 7.48 -60.91 20.38
N VAL A 13 7.08 -61.93 19.62
CA VAL A 13 5.88 -61.96 18.79
C VAL A 13 4.78 -62.69 19.56
N THR A 14 3.62 -62.05 19.72
CA THR A 14 2.38 -62.67 20.22
C THR A 14 1.19 -62.18 19.38
N PRO A 15 0.03 -62.85 19.39
CA PRO A 15 -0.58 -63.42 18.20
C PRO A 15 -1.63 -62.51 17.57
N GLN A 16 -1.82 -62.67 16.25
CA GLN A 16 -2.97 -62.12 15.55
C GLN A 16 -4.27 -62.69 16.09
N ARG A 17 -5.09 -61.82 16.70
CA ARG A 17 -6.53 -62.05 16.93
C ARG A 17 -7.31 -61.29 15.86
N ARG A 18 -7.93 -62.03 14.94
CA ARG A 18 -8.95 -61.54 14.02
C ARG A 18 -10.18 -61.15 14.83
N GLU A 19 -10.54 -59.87 14.81
CA GLU A 19 -11.92 -59.41 15.03
C GLU A 19 -12.30 -58.45 13.90
N THR A 20 -13.00 -59.01 12.93
CA THR A 20 -13.93 -58.28 12.08
C THR A 20 -15.06 -57.77 12.97
N VAL A 21 -15.47 -56.50 12.85
CA VAL A 21 -16.87 -56.03 12.76
C VAL A 21 -16.98 -54.51 13.01
N ALA A 22 -17.79 -53.88 12.15
CA ALA A 22 -18.44 -52.56 12.25
C ALA A 22 -17.58 -51.30 12.07
N GLN A 23 -17.57 -50.82 10.81
CA GLN A 23 -17.41 -49.41 10.47
C GLN A 23 -18.46 -48.58 11.21
N LEU A 24 -18.03 -47.82 12.21
CA LEU A 24 -18.80 -46.68 12.72
C LEU A 24 -18.31 -45.42 11.99
N VAL A 25 -19.11 -44.97 11.03
CA VAL A 25 -18.92 -43.69 10.34
C VAL A 25 -19.00 -42.59 11.40
N VAL A 26 -17.86 -41.98 11.73
CA VAL A 26 -17.81 -40.76 12.54
C VAL A 26 -18.12 -39.58 11.59
N PRO A 27 -19.26 -38.89 11.72
CA PRO A 27 -19.49 -37.68 10.96
C PRO A 27 -18.49 -36.62 11.42
N ALA A 28 -17.81 -36.01 10.44
CA ALA A 28 -16.96 -34.87 10.65
C ALA A 28 -17.70 -33.80 11.47
N ARG A 29 -17.19 -33.54 12.67
CA ARG A 29 -17.68 -32.52 13.59
C ARG A 29 -17.37 -31.15 13.00
N SER A 30 -18.28 -30.66 12.16
CA SER A 30 -18.26 -29.27 11.71
C SER A 30 -18.36 -28.39 12.95
N ARG A 31 -17.36 -27.51 13.13
CA ARG A 31 -17.33 -26.52 14.20
C ARG A 31 -18.52 -25.57 13.98
N ARG A 32 -19.63 -25.87 14.66
CA ARG A 32 -20.77 -24.96 14.82
C ARG A 32 -20.32 -23.76 15.64
N LEU A 33 -20.14 -22.62 14.98
CA LEU A 33 -20.00 -21.33 15.64
C LEU A 33 -21.37 -20.91 16.19
N ARG A 34 -21.61 -21.20 17.47
CA ARG A 34 -22.75 -20.68 18.24
C ARG A 34 -22.32 -19.41 18.97
N SER A 35 -22.38 -18.25 18.32
CA SER A 35 -22.36 -16.94 18.99
C SER A 35 -22.68 -15.82 17.97
N PRO A 36 -23.72 -15.00 18.18
CA PRO A 36 -24.14 -13.95 17.23
C PRO A 36 -23.30 -12.66 17.30
N TRP A 37 -22.24 -12.61 18.12
CA TRP A 37 -21.50 -11.37 18.38
C TRP A 37 -20.52 -10.96 17.27
N TRP A 38 -20.21 -11.85 16.32
CA TRP A 38 -19.26 -11.58 15.23
C TRP A 38 -19.82 -10.71 14.09
N GLY A 39 -21.14 -10.50 14.02
CA GLY A 39 -21.77 -9.70 12.97
C GLY A 39 -21.77 -8.18 13.18
N TRP A 40 -21.44 -7.70 14.39
CA TRP A 40 -21.56 -6.28 14.74
C TRP A 40 -20.29 -5.47 14.50
N GLY A 41 -19.11 -6.11 14.56
CA GLY A 41 -17.82 -5.47 14.27
C GLY A 41 -17.76 -4.77 12.90
N PRO A 42 -18.28 -5.38 11.80
CA PRO A 42 -18.28 -4.74 10.48
C PRO A 42 -19.23 -3.55 10.34
N LEU A 43 -20.35 -3.52 11.08
CA LEU A 43 -21.37 -2.48 10.98
C LEU A 43 -20.96 -1.19 11.72
N ALA A 44 -20.30 -1.32 12.88
CA ALA A 44 -19.83 -0.17 13.65
C ALA A 44 -18.68 0.58 12.95
N GLY A 45 -17.88 -0.09 12.11
CA GLY A 45 -16.77 0.53 11.38
C GLY A 45 -17.16 1.40 10.18
N SER A 46 -18.44 1.41 9.76
CA SER A 46 -18.88 2.12 8.53
C SER A 46 -19.26 3.59 8.72
N VAL A 47 -19.26 4.13 9.94
CA VAL A 47 -19.82 5.48 10.20
C VAL A 47 -18.78 6.61 10.13
N VAL A 48 -17.47 6.30 10.05
CA VAL A 48 -16.41 7.33 10.09
C VAL A 48 -15.63 7.36 8.78
N ALA A 49 -16.14 8.12 7.80
CA ALA A 49 -15.42 8.83 6.72
C ALA A 49 -16.31 8.90 5.46
N LEU A 50 -17.06 10.00 5.33
CA LEU A 50 -17.76 10.32 4.10
C LEU A 50 -16.75 10.46 2.95
N ILE A 51 -17.02 9.68 1.90
CA ILE A 51 -16.48 9.69 0.52
C ILE A 51 -15.44 8.60 0.17
N PRO A 52 -14.29 8.39 0.85
CA PRO A 52 -13.38 7.31 0.44
C PRO A 52 -13.72 5.91 0.98
N ALA A 53 -14.65 5.77 1.94
CA ALA A 53 -14.96 4.49 2.59
C ALA A 53 -16.11 3.68 1.94
N LEU A 54 -16.80 4.23 0.94
CA LEU A 54 -17.95 3.59 0.29
C LEU A 54 -17.64 2.19 -0.31
N PRO A 55 -16.48 1.95 -0.96
CA PRO A 55 -16.18 0.62 -1.50
C PRO A 55 -16.05 -0.45 -0.41
N ILE A 56 -15.49 -0.07 0.75
CA ILE A 56 -15.28 -0.98 1.88
C ILE A 56 -16.62 -1.29 2.56
N SER A 57 -17.46 -0.28 2.76
CA SER A 57 -18.79 -0.46 3.36
C SER A 57 -19.69 -1.38 2.52
N LEU A 58 -19.63 -1.25 1.19
CA LEU A 58 -20.41 -2.06 0.27
C LEU A 58 -19.91 -3.51 0.20
N LEU A 59 -18.58 -3.71 0.21
CA LEU A 59 -17.98 -5.06 0.31
C LEU A 59 -18.38 -5.76 1.62
N LEU A 60 -18.30 -5.06 2.76
CA LEU A 60 -18.71 -5.61 4.05
C LEU A 60 -20.22 -5.92 4.09
N SER A 61 -21.05 -5.10 3.43
CA SER A 61 -22.49 -5.33 3.34
C SER A 61 -22.83 -6.55 2.47
N LEU A 62 -22.08 -6.78 1.39
CA LEU A 62 -22.20 -7.99 0.56
C LEU A 62 -21.76 -9.25 1.30
N VAL A 63 -20.67 -9.18 2.06
CA VAL A 63 -20.21 -10.30 2.92
C VAL A 63 -21.26 -10.61 3.99
N ALA A 64 -21.85 -9.59 4.61
CA ALA A 64 -22.93 -9.77 5.58
C ALA A 64 -24.18 -10.41 4.93
N LEU A 65 -24.55 -9.97 3.71
CA LEU A 65 -25.65 -10.56 2.96
C LEU A 65 -25.38 -12.04 2.64
N LEU A 66 -24.17 -12.36 2.16
CA LEU A 66 -23.76 -13.73 1.86
C LEU A 66 -23.79 -14.60 3.13
N ALA A 67 -23.29 -14.09 4.25
CA ALA A 67 -23.32 -14.80 5.53
C ALA A 67 -24.76 -15.10 5.99
N VAL A 68 -25.70 -14.16 5.80
CA VAL A 68 -27.12 -14.38 6.12
C VAL A 68 -27.77 -15.38 5.16
N LEU A 69 -27.44 -15.33 3.87
CA LEU A 69 -27.96 -16.27 2.87
C LEU A 69 -27.47 -17.70 3.11
N LEU A 70 -26.22 -17.86 3.57
CA LEU A 70 -25.61 -19.14 3.94
C LEU A 70 -26.06 -19.66 5.32
N THR A 71 -26.77 -18.83 6.11
CA THR A 71 -27.34 -19.26 7.38
C THR A 71 -28.62 -20.07 7.14
N ASP A 72 -28.73 -21.19 7.86
CA ASP A 72 -29.87 -22.12 7.82
C ASP A 72 -31.22 -21.39 8.04
N ASP A 73 -32.23 -21.77 7.27
CA ASP A 73 -33.59 -21.20 7.31
C ASP A 73 -34.26 -21.31 8.69
N SER A 74 -33.81 -22.25 9.51
CA SER A 74 -34.30 -22.48 10.87
C SER A 74 -33.72 -21.52 11.92
N ALA A 75 -32.77 -20.65 11.57
CA ALA A 75 -32.14 -19.76 12.53
C ALA A 75 -33.12 -18.64 13.00
N PRO A 76 -33.33 -18.46 14.32
CA PRO A 76 -34.39 -17.62 14.88
C PRO A 76 -34.27 -16.12 14.60
N HIS A 77 -33.17 -15.66 13.97
CA HIS A 77 -32.94 -14.26 13.66
C HIS A 77 -32.64 -13.97 12.19
N ARG A 78 -32.61 -14.99 11.31
CA ARG A 78 -32.24 -14.83 9.90
C ARG A 78 -33.09 -13.79 9.17
N ARG A 79 -34.40 -13.82 9.36
CA ARG A 79 -35.35 -12.90 8.71
C ARG A 79 -35.15 -11.44 9.16
N LEU A 80 -34.84 -11.23 10.44
CA LEU A 80 -34.57 -9.90 10.97
C LEU A 80 -33.23 -9.37 10.45
N THR A 81 -32.18 -10.19 10.50
CA THR A 81 -30.84 -9.82 10.00
C THR A 81 -30.88 -9.54 8.50
N LEU A 82 -31.63 -10.32 7.71
CA LEU A 82 -31.81 -10.08 6.28
C LEU A 82 -32.46 -8.72 6.01
N ARG A 83 -33.53 -8.39 6.73
CA ARG A 83 -34.22 -7.08 6.58
C ARG A 83 -33.30 -5.91 6.92
N LEU A 84 -32.48 -6.05 7.96
CA LEU A 84 -31.52 -5.02 8.37
C LEU A 84 -30.41 -4.84 7.33
N VAL A 85 -29.84 -5.94 6.81
CA VAL A 85 -28.80 -5.88 5.78
C VAL A 85 -29.35 -5.29 4.47
N VAL A 86 -30.54 -5.71 4.04
CA VAL A 86 -31.19 -5.15 2.84
C VAL A 86 -31.52 -3.67 3.03
N GLY A 87 -32.05 -3.28 4.20
CA GLY A 87 -32.32 -1.88 4.52
C GLY A 87 -31.06 -1.02 4.51
N TRP A 88 -29.94 -1.54 5.03
CA TRP A 88 -28.65 -0.86 5.01
C TRP A 88 -28.10 -0.66 3.59
N ILE A 89 -28.21 -1.69 2.73
CA ILE A 89 -27.82 -1.58 1.32
C ILE A 89 -28.68 -0.55 0.59
N ALA A 90 -29.99 -0.53 0.85
CA ALA A 90 -30.90 0.46 0.26
C ALA A 90 -30.55 1.89 0.69
N LEU A 91 -30.19 2.10 1.96
CA LEU A 91 -29.74 3.41 2.45
C LEU A 91 -28.45 3.87 1.75
N GLN A 92 -27.48 2.98 1.58
CA GLN A 92 -26.25 3.30 0.83
C GLN A 92 -26.55 3.71 -0.62
N ALA A 93 -27.49 3.02 -1.29
CA ALA A 93 -27.92 3.38 -2.64
C ALA A 93 -28.54 4.77 -2.71
N ILE A 94 -29.39 5.14 -1.75
CA ILE A 94 -29.99 6.48 -1.66
C ILE A 94 -28.90 7.55 -1.47
N VAL A 95 -27.96 7.33 -0.56
CA VAL A 95 -26.84 8.27 -0.32
C VAL A 95 -25.99 8.46 -1.57
N MET A 96 -25.72 7.38 -2.32
CA MET A 96 -25.01 7.47 -3.61
C MET A 96 -25.79 8.24 -4.67
N LEU A 97 -27.11 8.05 -4.78
CA LEU A 97 -27.96 8.78 -5.72
C LEU A 97 -28.02 10.28 -5.40
N VAL A 98 -28.23 10.63 -4.12
CA VAL A 98 -28.28 12.02 -3.66
C VAL A 98 -26.91 12.69 -3.81
N GLY A 99 -25.83 12.00 -3.41
CA GLY A 99 -24.47 12.48 -3.58
C GLY A 99 -24.09 12.71 -5.04
N GLY A 100 -24.48 11.79 -5.94
CA GLY A 100 -24.29 11.94 -7.38
C GLY A 100 -25.06 13.12 -7.98
N ALA A 101 -26.33 13.32 -7.58
CA ALA A 101 -27.14 14.44 -8.03
C ALA A 101 -26.54 15.80 -7.57
N LEU A 102 -26.10 15.89 -6.32
CA LEU A 102 -25.45 17.09 -5.78
C LEU A 102 -24.10 17.36 -6.48
N TRP A 103 -23.30 16.33 -6.73
CA TRP A 103 -22.02 16.45 -7.46
C TRP A 103 -22.20 16.93 -8.89
N SER A 104 -23.19 16.37 -9.61
CA SER A 104 -23.51 16.80 -10.98
C SER A 104 -23.98 18.25 -11.07
N SER A 105 -24.63 18.76 -10.01
CA SER A 105 -25.02 20.18 -9.90
C SER A 105 -23.82 21.10 -9.67
N PHE A 106 -22.76 20.62 -9.01
CA PHE A 106 -21.54 21.39 -8.73
C PHE A 106 -20.61 21.54 -9.96
N HIS A 107 -20.63 20.59 -10.89
CA HIS A 107 -19.82 20.68 -12.13
C HIS A 107 -20.41 21.61 -13.19
N LEU A 108 -21.69 21.99 -13.09
CA LEU A 108 -22.34 22.89 -14.04
C LEU A 108 -22.03 24.38 -13.79
N THR A 109 -21.37 24.72 -12.67
CA THR A 109 -20.98 26.09 -12.31
C THR A 109 -19.52 26.42 -12.61
N LEU A 110 -18.73 25.51 -13.20
CA LEU A 110 -17.39 25.84 -13.66
C LEU A 110 -17.46 26.66 -14.97
N PRO A 111 -16.72 27.78 -15.08
CA PRO A 111 -16.75 28.63 -16.26
C PRO A 111 -16.24 27.85 -17.48
N LYS A 112 -17.08 27.75 -18.52
CA LYS A 112 -16.72 27.12 -19.79
C LYS A 112 -15.62 27.95 -20.48
N PRO A 113 -14.56 27.32 -21.03
CA PRO A 113 -13.65 28.04 -21.92
C PRO A 113 -14.39 28.48 -23.18
N LEU A 114 -14.17 29.74 -23.57
CA LEU A 114 -14.76 30.37 -24.75
C LEU A 114 -14.47 29.54 -26.01
N ARG A 115 -15.52 29.05 -26.69
CA ARG A 115 -15.41 28.46 -28.02
C ARG A 115 -16.43 29.06 -28.98
N TYR A 116 -15.85 29.83 -29.90
CA TYR A 116 -16.18 30.12 -31.30
C TYR A 116 -17.56 29.68 -31.83
N ASP A 117 -18.32 30.69 -32.27
CA ASP A 117 -19.61 30.64 -32.97
C ASP A 117 -19.44 30.05 -34.38
N GLN A 118 -20.18 28.99 -34.69
CA GLN A 118 -20.45 28.61 -36.07
C GLN A 118 -21.93 28.23 -36.22
N ARG A 119 -22.71 29.20 -36.68
CA ARG A 119 -24.08 29.04 -37.21
C ARG A 119 -24.07 28.14 -38.45
N HIS A 120 -24.95 27.14 -38.48
CA HIS A 120 -25.89 26.92 -39.59
C HIS A 120 -27.04 25.97 -39.21
N ARG A 121 -28.14 26.11 -39.95
CA ARG A 121 -29.54 25.78 -39.63
C ARG A 121 -30.01 24.40 -40.13
N HIS A 122 -31.06 23.91 -39.46
CA HIS A 122 -32.19 23.02 -39.90
C HIS A 122 -31.93 21.52 -40.19
N PRO A 123 -32.98 20.67 -40.20
CA PRO A 123 -34.28 20.74 -39.53
C PRO A 123 -34.59 19.51 -38.65
N GLU A 124 -35.66 19.67 -37.90
CA GLU A 124 -36.27 18.77 -36.91
C GLU A 124 -36.71 17.43 -37.53
N SER A 125 -36.08 16.32 -37.11
CA SER A 125 -36.57 14.96 -37.39
C SER A 125 -37.21 14.38 -36.13
N LYS A 126 -38.49 13.98 -36.24
CA LYS A 126 -39.23 13.25 -35.21
C LYS A 126 -38.57 11.88 -34.96
N GLU A 127 -37.73 11.81 -33.94
CA GLU A 127 -37.11 10.56 -33.50
C GLU A 127 -38.09 9.68 -32.73
N THR A 128 -38.35 8.50 -33.29
CA THR A 128 -39.18 7.45 -32.72
C THR A 128 -38.62 6.93 -31.39
N SER A 129 -39.50 6.83 -30.39
CA SER A 129 -39.31 6.41 -28.99
C SER A 129 -38.40 5.18 -28.73
N SER A 130 -38.14 4.34 -29.74
CA SER A 130 -37.28 3.15 -29.62
C SER A 130 -35.78 3.48 -29.54
N ALA A 131 -35.31 4.51 -30.24
CA ALA A 131 -33.88 4.90 -30.25
C ALA A 131 -33.40 5.47 -28.91
N LYS A 132 -34.31 6.04 -28.10
CA LYS A 132 -33.97 6.62 -26.80
C LYS A 132 -33.53 5.56 -25.80
N LYS A 133 -34.16 4.38 -25.78
CA LYS A 133 -33.82 3.30 -24.83
C LYS A 133 -32.41 2.74 -25.05
N THR A 134 -31.96 2.64 -26.30
CA THR A 134 -30.62 2.16 -26.66
C THR A 134 -29.53 3.19 -26.32
N THR A 135 -29.82 4.48 -26.49
CA THR A 135 -28.92 5.57 -26.13
C THR A 135 -28.78 5.72 -24.61
N TYR A 136 -29.86 5.56 -23.84
CA TYR A 136 -29.77 5.56 -22.37
C TYR A 136 -28.98 4.37 -21.81
N LEU A 137 -29.04 3.19 -22.45
CA LEU A 137 -28.27 2.01 -22.04
C LEU A 137 -26.76 2.18 -22.28
N LEU A 138 -26.37 2.78 -23.41
CA LEU A 138 -24.97 3.10 -23.73
C LEU A 138 -24.39 4.19 -22.82
N ILE A 139 -25.17 5.22 -22.48
CA ILE A 139 -24.74 6.27 -21.54
C ILE A 139 -24.60 5.69 -20.11
N LEU A 140 -25.44 4.74 -19.70
CA LEU A 140 -25.35 4.07 -18.40
C LEU A 140 -24.10 3.15 -18.30
N ILE A 141 -23.75 2.46 -19.39
CA ILE A 141 -22.53 1.63 -19.45
C ILE A 141 -21.26 2.49 -19.47
N LEU A 142 -21.25 3.62 -20.19
CA LEU A 142 -20.11 4.54 -20.17
C LEU A 142 -19.95 5.28 -18.82
N THR A 143 -21.04 5.63 -18.14
CA THR A 143 -20.98 6.27 -16.81
C THR A 143 -20.56 5.30 -15.71
N THR A 144 -21.00 4.04 -15.75
CA THR A 144 -20.55 3.01 -14.80
C THR A 144 -19.08 2.63 -15.00
N ALA A 145 -18.58 2.58 -16.23
CA ALA A 145 -17.15 2.40 -16.52
C ALA A 145 -16.29 3.58 -16.03
N SER A 146 -16.85 4.81 -16.04
CA SER A 146 -16.16 6.01 -15.54
C SER A 146 -16.08 6.07 -14.01
N ILE A 147 -17.05 5.47 -13.30
CA ILE A 147 -17.06 5.39 -11.82
C ILE A 147 -16.05 4.35 -11.30
N LEU A 148 -15.74 3.31 -12.10
CA LEU A 148 -14.66 2.37 -11.79
C LEU A 148 -13.25 2.93 -12.06
N TRP A 149 -13.15 4.09 -12.70
CA TRP A 149 -11.90 4.81 -12.95
C TRP A 149 -11.74 6.07 -12.08
N ALA A 150 -12.67 6.32 -11.16
CA ALA A 150 -12.44 7.24 -10.06
C ALA A 150 -11.51 6.55 -9.07
N GLY A 151 -10.21 6.80 -9.29
CA GLY A 151 -9.04 6.28 -8.57
C GLY A 151 -9.35 5.54 -7.28
N SER A 152 -9.11 4.23 -7.29
CA SER A 152 -8.82 3.49 -6.06
C SER A 152 -7.90 4.37 -5.21
N PRO A 153 -8.23 4.65 -3.93
CA PRO A 153 -7.30 5.33 -3.06
C PRO A 153 -6.00 4.53 -3.13
N THR A 154 -4.93 5.16 -3.63
CA THR A 154 -3.62 4.53 -3.59
C THR A 154 -3.36 4.28 -2.12
N SER A 155 -3.44 3.03 -1.68
CA SER A 155 -2.85 2.64 -0.41
C SER A 155 -1.38 3.05 -0.53
N HIS A 156 -1.02 4.13 0.15
CA HIS A 156 0.35 4.64 0.14
C HIS A 156 1.21 3.52 0.71
N GLY A 157 2.07 2.93 -0.13
CA GLY A 157 2.98 1.85 0.29
C GLY A 157 4.14 2.38 1.12
N TYR A 158 4.36 3.70 1.10
CA TYR A 158 5.40 4.37 1.85
C TYR A 158 5.01 4.50 3.33
N THR A 159 6.02 4.50 4.18
CA THR A 159 5.90 4.86 5.58
C THR A 159 6.67 6.16 5.83
N THR A 160 6.44 6.80 6.98
CA THR A 160 7.15 8.04 7.35
C THR A 160 7.82 7.89 8.72
N THR A 161 8.89 8.66 8.94
CA THR A 161 9.61 8.68 10.22
C THR A 161 8.97 9.61 11.25
N GLY A 162 7.93 10.36 10.86
CA GLY A 162 7.33 11.43 11.68
C GLY A 162 8.14 12.74 11.72
N CYS A 163 9.28 12.81 11.02
CA CYS A 163 10.16 13.97 10.99
C CYS A 163 10.51 14.35 9.55
N ARG A 164 10.51 15.66 9.24
CA ARG A 164 10.87 16.18 7.91
C ARG A 164 11.62 17.50 7.99
N TRP A 165 12.29 17.91 6.93
CA TRP A 165 12.84 19.27 6.87
C TRP A 165 11.72 20.32 6.89
N GLY A 166 11.96 21.44 7.58
CA GLY A 166 11.04 22.58 7.54
C GLY A 166 11.02 23.31 6.19
N THR A 167 12.02 23.05 5.34
CA THR A 167 12.18 23.61 4.00
C THR A 167 12.12 22.50 2.95
N LYS A 168 11.67 22.83 1.74
CA LYS A 168 11.77 21.95 0.56
C LYS A 168 13.17 21.91 -0.03
N SER A 169 14.06 22.81 0.39
CA SER A 169 15.38 22.98 -0.22
C SER A 169 16.52 22.87 0.79
N PRO A 170 16.65 21.75 1.53
CA PRO A 170 17.77 21.57 2.46
C PRO A 170 19.10 21.45 1.69
N THR A 171 20.18 21.79 2.38
CA THR A 171 21.55 21.68 1.85
C THR A 171 22.30 20.56 2.57
N ILE A 172 23.02 19.72 1.82
CA ILE A 172 23.91 18.69 2.34
C ILE A 172 25.38 19.05 2.08
N SER A 173 26.21 18.89 3.12
CA SER A 173 27.67 19.00 3.03
C SER A 173 28.24 17.73 2.41
N THR A 174 29.02 17.87 1.33
CA THR A 174 29.66 16.74 0.63
C THR A 174 31.15 16.65 0.89
N ARG A 175 31.69 17.40 1.86
CA ARG A 175 33.13 17.49 2.16
C ARG A 175 33.81 16.13 2.30
N ASN A 176 33.13 15.20 2.98
CA ASN A 176 33.68 13.94 3.43
C ASN A 176 33.18 12.78 2.57
N VAL A 177 32.85 13.03 1.30
CA VAL A 177 32.43 11.99 0.35
C VAL A 177 33.37 12.01 -0.85
N HIS A 178 33.97 10.86 -1.19
CA HIS A 178 35.07 10.81 -2.15
C HIS A 178 34.77 9.91 -3.35
N GLY A 179 35.50 10.12 -4.44
CA GLY A 179 35.52 9.27 -5.64
C GLY A 179 34.14 8.83 -6.17
N THR A 180 33.97 7.51 -6.33
CA THR A 180 32.72 6.91 -6.85
C THR A 180 31.53 7.16 -5.93
N TYR A 181 31.73 7.24 -4.61
CA TYR A 181 30.66 7.52 -3.65
C TYR A 181 30.14 8.95 -3.82
N ASN A 182 31.03 9.91 -4.10
CA ASN A 182 30.65 11.29 -4.37
C ASN A 182 29.85 11.39 -5.68
N SER A 183 30.33 10.74 -6.75
CA SER A 183 29.63 10.69 -8.03
C SER A 183 28.24 10.04 -7.91
N ALA A 184 28.12 8.98 -7.11
CA ALA A 184 26.85 8.31 -6.82
C ALA A 184 25.90 9.19 -5.98
N LEU A 185 26.42 9.96 -5.02
CA LEU A 185 25.66 10.93 -4.24
C LEU A 185 25.04 12.00 -5.14
N TYR A 186 25.83 12.58 -6.06
CA TYR A 186 25.33 13.55 -7.04
C TYR A 186 24.25 12.93 -7.95
N SER A 187 24.42 11.67 -8.35
CA SER A 187 23.42 10.93 -9.12
C SER A 187 22.13 10.67 -8.35
N ALA A 188 22.21 10.38 -7.05
CA ALA A 188 21.06 10.21 -6.17
C ALA A 188 20.32 11.54 -5.97
N ARG A 189 21.06 12.62 -5.66
CA ARG A 189 20.53 13.99 -5.58
C ARG A 189 19.81 14.40 -6.85
N SER A 190 20.43 14.21 -8.02
CA SER A 190 19.80 14.53 -9.31
C SER A 190 18.46 13.78 -9.49
N ASN A 191 18.41 12.51 -9.08
CA ASN A 191 17.19 11.73 -9.17
C ASN A 191 16.09 12.20 -8.22
N ILE A 192 16.43 12.61 -6.99
CA ILE A 192 15.49 13.23 -6.04
C ILE A 192 14.95 14.53 -6.63
N ASN A 193 15.83 15.46 -7.01
CA ASN A 193 15.44 16.79 -7.50
C ASN A 193 14.59 16.72 -8.78
N ALA A 194 14.84 15.74 -9.66
CA ALA A 194 14.10 15.60 -10.91
C ALA A 194 12.68 15.01 -10.74
N ARG A 195 12.38 14.36 -9.61
CA ARG A 195 11.19 13.49 -9.48
C ARG A 195 10.32 13.80 -8.28
N THR A 196 10.75 14.73 -7.44
CA THR A 196 10.09 15.08 -6.19
C THR A 196 9.92 16.60 -6.10
N PRO A 197 9.04 17.10 -5.22
CA PRO A 197 8.87 18.54 -5.00
C PRO A 197 10.00 19.19 -4.19
N VAL A 198 11.03 18.45 -3.77
CA VAL A 198 12.16 18.99 -3.01
C VAL A 198 13.36 19.28 -3.89
N THR A 199 14.23 20.19 -3.45
CA THR A 199 15.51 20.49 -4.09
C THR A 199 16.64 20.30 -3.09
N LEU A 200 17.28 19.14 -3.11
CA LEU A 200 18.49 18.90 -2.34
C LEU A 200 19.64 19.71 -2.94
N ASN A 201 20.12 20.70 -2.19
CA ASN A 201 21.29 21.50 -2.51
C ASN A 201 22.56 20.87 -1.94
N THR A 202 23.72 21.18 -2.52
CA THR A 202 25.02 20.74 -2.02
C THR A 202 25.86 21.95 -1.65
N THR A 203 26.68 21.80 -0.61
CA THR A 203 27.74 22.73 -0.26
C THR A 203 29.00 21.93 0.07
N TYR A 204 30.16 22.57 -0.04
CA TYR A 204 31.38 21.97 0.49
C TYR A 204 31.34 21.93 2.02
N GLU A 205 30.87 22.98 2.70
CA GLU A 205 30.75 23.01 4.17
C GLU A 205 29.64 23.95 4.67
N GLY A 206 29.38 23.94 5.99
CA GLY A 206 28.42 24.85 6.64
C GLY A 206 26.96 24.39 6.61
N ALA A 207 26.67 23.14 6.20
CA ALA A 207 25.33 22.57 6.24
C ALA A 207 25.01 21.88 7.59
N LEU A 208 23.72 21.82 7.93
CA LEU A 208 23.21 21.04 9.07
C LEU A 208 23.09 19.54 8.76
N TRP A 209 23.22 19.17 7.49
CA TRP A 209 23.21 17.79 7.03
C TRP A 209 24.58 17.44 6.44
N TRP A 210 25.21 16.39 6.95
CA TRP A 210 26.50 15.92 6.46
C TRP A 210 26.41 14.56 5.77
N ALA A 211 27.05 14.45 4.60
CA ALA A 211 27.30 13.18 3.91
C ALA A 211 28.73 12.70 4.16
N TRP A 212 28.90 11.39 4.38
CA TRP A 212 30.20 10.76 4.63
C TRP A 212 30.30 9.41 3.87
N ASP A 213 31.46 9.14 3.29
CA ASP A 213 31.92 7.77 3.05
C ASP A 213 33.03 7.40 4.04
N GLY A 214 33.15 6.11 4.34
CA GLY A 214 34.22 5.60 5.18
C GLY A 214 34.15 4.10 5.40
N SER A 215 35.27 3.54 5.83
CA SER A 215 35.38 2.13 6.20
C SER A 215 35.00 1.94 7.67
N TYR A 216 33.78 1.47 7.92
CA TYR A 216 33.24 1.27 9.28
C TYR A 216 33.26 -0.20 9.74
N GLY A 217 33.90 -1.09 8.98
CA GLY A 217 33.98 -2.51 9.30
C GLY A 217 32.63 -3.22 9.19
N SER A 218 32.52 -4.38 9.83
CA SER A 218 31.33 -5.23 9.85
C SER A 218 30.23 -4.69 10.78
N SER A 219 29.75 -3.48 10.50
CA SER A 219 28.79 -2.74 11.32
C SER A 219 27.33 -3.21 11.20
N GLY A 220 27.03 -4.10 10.25
CA GLY A 220 25.67 -4.57 9.95
C GLY A 220 24.88 -3.66 9.01
N TRP A 221 25.48 -2.59 8.48
CA TRP A 221 24.82 -1.63 7.59
C TRP A 221 25.73 -1.19 6.44
N GLU A 222 25.15 -1.05 5.26
CA GLU A 222 25.81 -0.54 4.04
C GLU A 222 25.65 0.97 3.86
N GLY A 223 24.57 1.51 4.41
CA GLY A 223 24.32 2.93 4.60
C GLY A 223 23.61 3.11 5.94
N ILE A 224 23.77 4.29 6.54
CA ILE A 224 23.00 4.67 7.72
C ILE A 224 22.77 6.17 7.74
N SER A 225 21.56 6.55 8.14
CA SER A 225 21.19 7.94 8.35
C SER A 225 20.70 8.15 9.76
N SER A 226 21.12 9.26 10.36
CA SER A 226 20.67 9.71 11.67
C SER A 226 20.28 11.19 11.59
N TRP A 227 19.29 11.58 12.37
CA TRP A 227 18.81 12.96 12.41
C TRP A 227 18.31 13.33 13.79
N SER A 228 18.42 14.62 14.12
CA SER A 228 17.76 15.22 15.26
C SER A 228 16.40 15.75 14.83
N CYS A 229 15.37 15.47 15.62
CA CYS A 229 14.01 15.90 15.35
C CYS A 229 13.42 16.66 16.53
N ARG A 230 12.88 17.85 16.26
CA ARG A 230 12.20 18.69 17.24
C ARG A 230 10.87 19.15 16.66
N SER A 231 9.77 18.82 17.34
CA SER A 231 8.41 19.17 16.89
C SER A 231 8.12 18.74 15.44
N GLY A 232 8.52 17.51 15.08
CA GLY A 232 8.35 16.96 13.73
C GLY A 232 9.29 17.55 12.65
N LYS A 233 10.24 18.41 13.04
CA LYS A 233 11.18 19.05 12.13
C LYS A 233 12.60 18.54 12.34
N VAL A 234 13.29 18.22 11.26
CA VAL A 234 14.71 17.91 11.26
C VAL A 234 15.51 19.19 11.58
N THR A 235 16.41 19.10 12.56
CA THR A 235 17.29 20.21 12.97
C THR A 235 18.77 19.95 12.64
N GLY A 236 19.12 18.72 12.27
CA GLY A 236 20.45 18.30 11.86
C GLY A 236 20.44 16.83 11.47
N ALA A 237 21.34 16.43 10.57
CA ALA A 237 21.37 15.07 10.05
C ALA A 237 22.77 14.62 9.61
N ASN A 238 22.98 13.31 9.59
CA ASN A 238 24.15 12.65 9.03
C ASN A 238 23.68 11.48 8.16
N SER A 239 24.21 11.36 6.95
CA SER A 239 24.03 10.19 6.09
C SER A 239 25.41 9.64 5.75
N ARG A 240 25.62 8.36 6.03
CA ARG A 240 26.91 7.69 5.91
C ARG A 240 26.77 6.46 5.03
N VAL A 241 27.80 6.17 4.25
CA VAL A 241 27.89 4.98 3.43
C VAL A 241 29.13 4.18 3.85
N ASN A 242 28.97 2.87 4.04
CA ASN A 242 30.03 2.00 4.51
C ASN A 242 30.78 1.35 3.36
N GLU A 243 32.02 1.81 3.16
CA GLU A 243 32.92 1.30 2.14
C GLU A 243 33.23 -0.18 2.33
N THR A 244 33.23 -0.69 3.57
CA THR A 244 33.50 -2.11 3.83
C THR A 244 32.47 -3.03 3.18
N TYR A 245 31.19 -2.63 3.11
CA TYR A 245 30.12 -3.42 2.46
C TYR A 245 29.98 -3.13 0.96
N LEU A 246 30.43 -1.95 0.53
CA LEU A 246 30.26 -1.48 -0.85
C LEU A 246 31.55 -1.47 -1.66
N ALA A 247 32.63 -2.04 -1.13
CA ALA A 247 33.87 -2.25 -1.84
C ALA A 247 33.61 -3.01 -3.15
N GLY A 248 33.98 -2.38 -4.27
CA GLY A 248 33.77 -2.95 -5.62
C GLY A 248 32.31 -2.93 -6.11
N ALA A 249 31.36 -2.37 -5.35
CA ALA A 249 29.98 -2.25 -5.80
C ALA A 249 29.88 -1.32 -7.02
N PRO A 250 29.00 -1.61 -7.99
CA PRO A 250 28.77 -0.72 -9.11
C PRO A 250 28.19 0.62 -8.64
N SER A 251 28.56 1.72 -9.29
CA SER A 251 28.08 3.07 -8.93
C SER A 251 26.54 3.17 -8.85
N GLY A 252 25.83 2.39 -9.67
CA GLY A 252 24.37 2.31 -9.61
C GLY A 252 23.81 1.72 -8.30
N GLN A 253 24.53 0.80 -7.66
CA GLN A 253 24.16 0.25 -6.35
C GLN A 253 24.42 1.28 -5.25
N ILE A 254 25.58 1.92 -5.27
CA ILE A 254 25.94 3.00 -4.33
C ILE A 254 24.94 4.16 -4.42
N LYS A 255 24.49 4.49 -5.63
CA LYS A 255 23.41 5.46 -5.85
C LYS A 255 22.12 5.06 -5.15
N VAL A 256 21.72 3.78 -5.20
CA VAL A 256 20.50 3.30 -4.52
C VAL A 256 20.65 3.35 -3.00
N VAL A 257 21.84 3.05 -2.47
CA VAL A 257 22.14 3.25 -1.05
C VAL A 257 22.00 4.73 -0.68
N TRP A 258 22.60 5.65 -1.44
CA TRP A 258 22.37 7.08 -1.21
C TRP A 258 20.91 7.48 -1.31
N LEU A 259 20.16 6.99 -2.29
CA LEU A 259 18.72 7.29 -2.39
C LEU A 259 17.95 6.83 -1.14
N HIS A 260 18.28 5.65 -0.60
CA HIS A 260 17.70 5.12 0.62
C HIS A 260 18.02 6.00 1.83
N GLU A 261 19.31 6.28 2.03
CA GLU A 261 19.78 7.08 3.16
C GLU A 261 19.26 8.52 3.13
N LEU A 262 19.31 9.16 1.97
CA LEU A 262 18.81 10.53 1.85
C LEU A 262 17.31 10.59 2.09
N SER A 263 16.56 9.60 1.62
CA SER A 263 15.10 9.52 1.79
C SER A 263 14.68 9.41 3.27
N HIS A 264 15.47 8.72 4.10
CA HIS A 264 15.25 8.71 5.55
C HIS A 264 15.27 10.10 6.17
N VAL A 265 16.29 10.90 5.83
CA VAL A 265 16.43 12.27 6.35
C VAL A 265 15.34 13.19 5.82
N PHE A 266 14.81 12.91 4.62
CA PHE A 266 13.62 13.62 4.11
C PHE A 266 12.32 13.21 4.79
N GLY A 267 12.30 12.09 5.53
CA GLY A 267 11.18 11.67 6.37
C GLY A 267 10.51 10.38 5.95
N LEU A 268 11.07 9.63 4.99
CA LEU A 268 10.54 8.33 4.57
C LEU A 268 11.04 7.21 5.49
N GLY A 269 10.14 6.30 5.86
CA GLY A 269 10.44 5.10 6.63
C GLY A 269 10.61 3.87 5.73
N HIS A 270 11.00 2.76 6.35
CA HIS A 270 11.14 1.49 5.65
C HIS A 270 9.81 0.92 5.13
N VAL A 271 9.90 0.16 4.05
CA VAL A 271 8.81 -0.62 3.49
C VAL A 271 9.24 -2.08 3.29
N ASN A 272 8.28 -3.00 3.21
CA ASN A 272 8.58 -4.44 3.14
C ASN A 272 8.94 -4.95 1.74
N SER A 273 8.71 -4.15 0.69
CA SER A 273 8.88 -4.59 -0.70
C SER A 273 10.30 -4.35 -1.19
N LYS A 274 11.01 -5.42 -1.57
CA LYS A 274 12.34 -5.39 -2.23
C LYS A 274 12.39 -4.58 -3.53
N LYS A 275 11.23 -4.26 -4.12
CA LYS A 275 11.12 -3.42 -5.32
C LYS A 275 11.03 -1.92 -5.02
N ARG A 276 11.39 -1.48 -3.82
CA ARG A 276 11.32 -0.09 -3.36
C ARG A 276 12.69 0.37 -2.87
N VAL A 277 12.98 1.67 -3.03
CA VAL A 277 14.22 2.25 -2.51
C VAL A 277 14.25 2.12 -1.01
N MET A 278 13.10 2.32 -0.33
CA MET A 278 13.00 2.23 1.13
C MET A 278 12.92 0.80 1.68
N TYR A 279 13.25 -0.22 0.91
CA TYR A 279 13.40 -1.57 1.47
C TYR A 279 14.60 -1.63 2.41
N THR A 280 14.50 -2.36 3.52
CA THR A 280 15.50 -2.42 4.60
C THR A 280 16.94 -2.72 4.14
N SER A 281 17.16 -3.40 3.00
CA SER A 281 18.47 -3.46 2.34
C SER A 281 18.42 -2.79 0.97
N ALA A 282 19.11 -1.66 0.83
CA ALA A 282 19.18 -0.91 -0.42
C ALA A 282 19.91 -1.70 -1.53
N SER A 283 20.95 -2.46 -1.20
CA SER A 283 21.63 -3.33 -2.17
C SER A 283 20.77 -4.51 -2.58
N GLU A 284 19.95 -5.07 -1.68
CA GLU A 284 18.98 -6.07 -2.09
C GLU A 284 17.92 -5.47 -3.02
N ALA A 285 17.46 -4.25 -2.75
CA ALA A 285 16.57 -3.55 -3.66
C ALA A 285 17.20 -3.33 -5.04
N TYR A 286 18.48 -2.95 -5.07
CA TYR A 286 19.24 -2.85 -6.31
C TYR A 286 19.33 -4.19 -7.05
N ARG A 287 19.65 -5.30 -6.37
CA ARG A 287 19.64 -6.64 -6.98
C ARG A 287 18.26 -7.03 -7.53
N ASN A 288 17.18 -6.47 -6.97
CA ASN A 288 15.80 -6.65 -7.42
C ASN A 288 15.32 -5.60 -8.44
N GLY A 289 16.24 -4.89 -9.10
CA GLY A 289 15.94 -4.01 -10.24
C GLY A 289 15.67 -2.55 -9.89
N VAL A 290 15.76 -2.15 -8.61
CA VAL A 290 15.63 -0.73 -8.23
C VAL A 290 16.85 0.06 -8.71
N ARG A 291 16.62 1.20 -9.39
CA ARG A 291 17.67 2.08 -9.96
C ARG A 291 17.47 3.56 -9.66
N SER A 292 16.30 3.91 -9.16
CA SER A 292 15.81 5.27 -8.95
C SER A 292 14.62 5.23 -8.00
N LEU A 293 14.18 6.39 -7.49
CA LEU A 293 12.94 6.48 -6.70
C LEU A 293 11.78 5.75 -7.42
N THR A 294 10.94 5.05 -6.69
CA THR A 294 9.76 4.43 -7.29
C THR A 294 8.57 5.37 -7.15
N SER A 295 7.42 4.97 -7.70
CA SER A 295 6.17 5.71 -7.51
C SER A 295 5.83 5.93 -6.03
N ASP A 296 6.29 5.03 -5.16
CA ASP A 296 5.97 5.06 -3.74
C ASP A 296 6.79 6.07 -2.96
N GLU A 297 8.11 6.13 -3.19
CA GLU A 297 8.92 7.20 -2.61
C GLU A 297 8.49 8.57 -3.14
N ILE A 298 8.19 8.68 -4.43
CA ILE A 298 7.69 9.94 -5.02
C ILE A 298 6.39 10.40 -4.36
N ALA A 299 5.46 9.47 -4.11
CA ALA A 299 4.22 9.76 -3.38
C ALA A 299 4.52 10.21 -1.94
N GLY A 300 5.47 9.55 -1.26
CA GLY A 300 5.90 9.92 0.09
C GLY A 300 6.48 11.33 0.15
N TYR A 301 7.37 11.69 -0.78
CA TYR A 301 7.90 13.05 -0.89
C TYR A 301 6.80 14.08 -1.12
N ARG A 302 5.81 13.80 -1.99
CA ARG A 302 4.67 14.71 -2.24
C ARG A 302 3.74 14.85 -1.04
N ASN A 303 3.63 13.83 -0.21
CA ASN A 303 2.86 13.89 1.03
C ASN A 303 3.55 14.73 2.10
N LEU A 304 4.89 14.67 2.16
CA LEU A 304 5.69 15.40 3.15
C LEU A 304 5.97 16.87 2.77
N TYR A 305 5.98 17.23 1.48
CA TYR A 305 6.42 18.54 0.98
C TYR A 305 5.48 19.12 -0.08
#